data_AF-A0A4Q5RA23-F1
#
_entry.id   AF-A0A4Q5RA23-F1
#
_cell.length_a   1.000
_cell.length_b   1.000
_cell.length_c   1.000
_cell.angle_alpha   90.00
_cell.angle_beta   90.00
_cell.angle_gamma   90.00
#
_symmetry.space_group_name_H-M   'P 1'
#
loop_
_entity.id
_entity.type
_entity.pdbx_description
1 polymer ?
#
loop_
_entity_poly.entity_id
_entity_poly.type
_entity_poly.pdbx_seq_one_letter_code
_entity_poly.pdbx_strand_id
1 'polypeptide(L)'
;MSHNYSAVTFLALGAAVLPLLAQAQVADRVQKKELGQDGQPTIIQFREGARPSSGDGAFVLREQLGLGTDEQMRPARLETDQLGFSHQKFEQYYKGVKVEHATYTVHARGGAVESLSGDYEKIAKLDVAPGLSAEAALGRALAVVGAKKYMWQDAAEEAGLKASENNAKASYRPQGELVIVRDGRRDAETGPLVLAWKFDIYAQSPVSRAYFYVDAHTGEVVLRDAIIKHATPATATFATAYSGTRALATETVSGGYHLKEYTRGLGIETYNCKKGNSYTAATDFVDADNDWTAAEYNNANYDNVAGDAHFGAQATYDYWKAVHARNSYDNAGAKIKS
;
A
#
# COMPACT_ATOMS: atom_id res chain seq x y z
N MET A 1 -59.66 -51.88 -11.10
CA MET A 1 -58.39 -51.78 -10.34
C MET A 1 -57.43 -50.90 -11.13
N SER A 2 -57.19 -49.71 -10.60
CA SER A 2 -56.01 -48.82 -10.67
C SER A 2 -54.95 -48.89 -11.79
N HIS A 3 -54.67 -47.67 -12.31
CA HIS A 3 -53.37 -47.05 -12.70
C HIS A 3 -52.91 -47.24 -14.16
N ASN A 4 -52.19 -46.31 -14.82
CA ASN A 4 -51.89 -44.86 -14.71
C ASN A 4 -51.16 -44.48 -16.04
N TYR A 5 -51.19 -43.19 -16.40
CA TYR A 5 -50.59 -42.56 -17.60
C TYR A 5 -49.06 -42.66 -17.76
N SER A 6 -48.54 -42.49 -18.99
CA SER A 6 -47.49 -41.48 -19.31
C SER A 6 -47.26 -41.30 -20.82
N ALA A 7 -47.03 -40.05 -21.24
CA ALA A 7 -46.64 -39.60 -22.58
C ALA A 7 -45.16 -39.18 -22.58
N VAL A 8 -44.45 -39.38 -23.70
CA VAL A 8 -43.10 -38.81 -23.97
C VAL A 8 -43.01 -38.49 -25.48
N THR A 9 -43.14 -37.24 -25.91
CA THR A 9 -42.13 -36.16 -26.12
C THR A 9 -41.56 -36.11 -27.54
N PHE A 10 -41.83 -34.98 -28.21
CA PHE A 10 -41.37 -34.55 -29.53
C PHE A 10 -40.16 -33.61 -29.42
N LEU A 11 -39.23 -33.75 -30.37
CA LEU A 11 -38.41 -32.74 -31.09
C LEU A 11 -37.72 -31.57 -30.33
N ALA A 12 -36.44 -31.30 -30.65
CA ALA A 12 -36.03 -30.41 -31.77
C ALA A 12 -34.52 -30.05 -31.75
N LEU A 13 -33.95 -29.93 -32.96
CA LEU A 13 -32.65 -29.33 -33.28
C LEU A 13 -32.54 -27.86 -32.81
N GLY A 14 -31.34 -27.43 -32.39
CA GLY A 14 -31.05 -26.02 -32.06
C GLY A 14 -29.58 -25.61 -32.21
N ALA A 15 -29.29 -24.92 -33.31
CA ALA A 15 -28.27 -23.89 -33.58
C ALA A 15 -26.93 -23.87 -32.79
N ALA A 16 -25.84 -24.18 -33.50
CA ALA A 16 -24.47 -23.86 -33.12
C ALA A 16 -23.97 -22.59 -33.85
N VAL A 17 -24.36 -21.38 -33.41
CA VAL A 17 -23.73 -20.10 -33.82
C VAL A 17 -23.86 -19.04 -32.71
N LEU A 18 -23.21 -19.17 -31.55
CA LEU A 18 -23.18 -18.09 -30.54
C LEU A 18 -21.90 -18.09 -29.67
N PRO A 19 -20.75 -17.62 -30.20
CA PRO A 19 -19.82 -16.88 -29.34
C PRO A 19 -19.47 -15.47 -29.88
N LEU A 20 -19.73 -15.18 -31.16
CA LEU A 20 -19.33 -13.91 -31.80
C LEU A 20 -20.30 -12.75 -31.54
N LEU A 21 -21.59 -13.01 -31.33
CA LEU A 21 -22.58 -11.95 -31.07
C LEU A 21 -22.48 -11.36 -29.65
N ALA A 22 -22.02 -12.14 -28.68
CA ALA A 22 -21.85 -11.67 -27.31
C ALA A 22 -20.75 -10.60 -27.22
N GLN A 23 -19.59 -10.80 -27.86
CA GLN A 23 -18.50 -9.81 -27.83
C GLN A 23 -18.84 -8.48 -28.53
N ALA A 24 -19.70 -8.50 -29.55
CA ALA A 24 -20.11 -7.28 -30.26
C ALA A 24 -21.03 -6.37 -29.41
N GLN A 25 -21.92 -6.95 -28.59
CA GLN A 25 -22.78 -6.16 -27.68
C GLN A 25 -22.01 -5.56 -26.49
N VAL A 26 -20.92 -6.19 -26.05
CA VAL A 26 -20.07 -5.70 -24.96
C VAL A 26 -19.33 -4.40 -25.34
N ALA A 27 -18.85 -4.31 -26.58
CA ALA A 27 -18.10 -3.16 -27.08
C ALA A 27 -18.96 -1.89 -27.23
N ASP A 28 -20.27 -2.03 -27.48
CA ASP A 28 -21.18 -0.90 -27.78
C ASP A 28 -21.57 -0.09 -26.52
N ARG A 29 -21.38 -0.66 -25.32
CA ARG A 29 -21.72 -0.04 -24.04
C ARG A 29 -20.62 0.88 -23.51
N VAL A 30 -19.38 0.65 -23.95
CA VAL A 30 -18.20 1.38 -23.47
C VAL A 30 -18.13 2.74 -24.17
N GLN A 31 -17.98 3.79 -23.38
CA GLN A 31 -17.76 5.15 -23.85
C GLN A 31 -16.27 5.43 -24.02
N LYS A 32 -15.47 5.05 -23.01
CA LYS A 32 -14.04 5.31 -22.95
C LYS A 32 -13.33 4.14 -22.27
N LYS A 33 -12.16 3.79 -22.81
CA LYS A 33 -11.27 2.77 -22.27
C LYS A 33 -9.84 3.29 -22.28
N GLU A 34 -9.23 3.41 -21.12
CA GLU A 34 -7.81 3.75 -20.97
C GLU A 34 -7.03 2.49 -20.65
N LEU A 35 -5.82 2.39 -21.20
CA LEU A 35 -4.93 1.24 -21.02
C LEU A 35 -3.68 1.66 -20.26
N GLY A 36 -3.18 0.76 -19.41
CA GLY A 36 -1.87 0.87 -18.76
C GLY A 36 -0.71 0.53 -19.71
N GLN A 37 0.51 0.57 -19.18
CA GLN A 37 1.73 0.26 -19.95
C GLN A 37 1.77 -1.20 -20.43
N ASP A 38 1.12 -2.11 -19.71
CA ASP A 38 0.97 -3.52 -20.05
C ASP A 38 -0.18 -3.82 -21.03
N GLY A 39 -0.86 -2.76 -21.52
CA GLY A 39 -1.98 -2.84 -22.43
C GLY A 39 -3.28 -3.34 -21.79
N GLN A 40 -3.32 -3.50 -20.46
CA GLN A 40 -4.55 -3.87 -19.74
C GLN A 40 -5.39 -2.64 -19.41
N PRO A 41 -6.71 -2.77 -19.31
CA PRO A 41 -7.57 -1.63 -19.05
C PRO A 41 -7.38 -1.13 -17.63
N THR A 42 -7.09 0.16 -17.46
CA THR A 42 -7.01 0.80 -16.14
C THR A 42 -8.27 1.58 -15.80
N ILE A 43 -8.98 2.07 -16.83
CA ILE A 43 -10.28 2.74 -16.70
C ILE A 43 -11.21 2.27 -17.81
N ILE A 44 -12.45 1.94 -17.45
CA ILE A 44 -13.55 1.68 -18.38
C ILE A 44 -14.75 2.52 -17.94
N GLN A 45 -15.24 3.40 -18.82
CA GLN A 45 -16.42 4.22 -18.56
C GLN A 45 -17.59 3.78 -19.46
N PHE A 46 -18.78 3.66 -18.89
CA PHE A 46 -19.98 3.24 -19.61
C PHE A 46 -20.84 4.43 -20.04
N ARG A 47 -21.45 4.31 -21.22
CA ARG A 47 -22.44 5.29 -21.70
C ARG A 47 -23.66 5.28 -20.79
N GLU A 48 -24.22 6.44 -20.51
CA GLU A 48 -25.35 6.62 -19.57
C GLU A 48 -26.55 5.70 -19.87
N GLY A 49 -26.96 5.59 -21.14
CA GLY A 49 -28.08 4.72 -21.57
C GLY A 49 -27.75 3.22 -21.68
N ALA A 50 -26.51 2.82 -21.41
CA ALA A 50 -26.03 1.45 -21.59
C ALA A 50 -25.33 0.89 -20.34
N ARG A 51 -25.47 1.52 -19.17
CA ARG A 51 -24.79 1.10 -17.93
C ARG A 51 -25.22 -0.32 -17.48
N PRO A 52 -24.27 -1.20 -17.13
CA PRO A 52 -24.58 -2.47 -16.49
C PRO A 52 -25.23 -2.27 -15.12
N SER A 53 -25.99 -3.28 -14.66
CA SER A 53 -26.47 -3.31 -13.27
C SER A 53 -25.30 -3.56 -12.31
N SER A 54 -25.31 -2.91 -11.15
CA SER A 54 -24.32 -3.13 -10.09
C SER A 54 -24.60 -4.37 -9.24
N GLY A 55 -25.67 -5.12 -9.52
CA GLY A 55 -26.07 -6.30 -8.73
C GLY A 55 -25.04 -7.44 -8.76
N ASP A 56 -24.18 -7.49 -9.78
CA ASP A 56 -23.08 -8.45 -9.89
C ASP A 56 -21.83 -7.79 -10.50
N GLY A 57 -21.08 -7.04 -9.68
CA GLY A 57 -19.85 -6.38 -10.10
C GLY A 57 -18.76 -7.34 -10.61
N ALA A 58 -18.71 -8.57 -10.08
CA ALA A 58 -17.76 -9.59 -10.54
C ALA A 58 -18.09 -10.06 -11.97
N PHE A 59 -19.37 -10.20 -12.30
CA PHE A 59 -19.80 -10.50 -13.66
C PHE A 59 -19.43 -9.37 -14.63
N VAL A 60 -19.66 -8.11 -14.25
CA VAL A 60 -19.28 -6.95 -15.07
C VAL A 60 -17.78 -6.94 -15.34
N LEU A 61 -16.95 -7.17 -14.31
CA LEU A 61 -15.49 -7.25 -14.48
C LEU A 61 -15.10 -8.43 -15.39
N ARG A 62 -15.70 -9.61 -15.20
CA ARG A 62 -15.43 -10.78 -16.05
C ARG A 62 -15.68 -10.49 -17.53
N GLU A 63 -16.81 -9.87 -17.84
CA GLU A 63 -17.18 -9.52 -19.21
C GLU A 63 -16.21 -8.50 -19.82
N GLN A 64 -15.88 -7.45 -19.07
CA GLN A 64 -15.16 -6.28 -19.59
C GLN A 64 -13.63 -6.47 -19.66
N LEU A 65 -13.09 -7.30 -18.77
CA LEU A 65 -11.67 -7.69 -18.75
C LEU A 65 -11.42 -9.01 -19.50
N GLY A 66 -12.48 -9.74 -19.86
CA GLY A 66 -12.38 -10.98 -20.63
C GLY A 66 -11.79 -12.15 -19.84
N LEU A 67 -12.14 -12.26 -18.56
CA LEU A 67 -11.60 -13.30 -17.66
C LEU A 67 -11.94 -14.70 -18.15
N GLY A 68 -10.95 -15.57 -18.15
CA GLY A 68 -11.11 -17.01 -18.36
C GLY A 68 -11.76 -17.73 -17.18
N THR A 69 -11.95 -19.05 -17.32
CA THR A 69 -12.51 -19.90 -16.27
C THR A 69 -11.60 -20.06 -15.05
N ASP A 70 -10.30 -19.89 -15.26
CA ASP A 70 -9.29 -19.97 -14.21
C ASP A 70 -9.18 -18.67 -13.40
N GLU A 71 -9.85 -17.60 -13.83
CA GLU A 71 -9.72 -16.27 -13.27
C GLU A 71 -10.97 -15.85 -12.50
N GLN A 72 -10.76 -15.14 -11.39
CA GLN A 72 -11.82 -14.66 -10.51
C GLN A 72 -11.50 -13.26 -10.02
N MET A 73 -12.51 -12.39 -10.00
CA MET A 73 -12.50 -11.16 -9.22
C MET A 73 -13.30 -11.41 -7.95
N ARG A 74 -12.64 -11.43 -6.79
CA ARG A 74 -13.30 -11.68 -5.50
C ARG A 74 -13.53 -10.35 -4.77
N PRO A 75 -14.74 -10.09 -4.24
CA PRO A 75 -15.02 -8.85 -3.54
C PRO A 75 -14.18 -8.75 -2.27
N ALA A 76 -13.52 -7.61 -2.07
CA ALA A 76 -12.66 -7.35 -0.93
C ALA A 76 -13.21 -6.24 -0.03
N ARG A 77 -13.83 -5.21 -0.61
CA ARG A 77 -14.39 -4.08 0.14
C ARG A 77 -15.56 -3.46 -0.60
N LEU A 78 -16.52 -2.93 0.15
CA LEU A 78 -17.60 -2.10 -0.37
C LEU A 78 -17.69 -0.83 0.47
N GLU A 79 -17.68 0.32 -0.20
CA GLU A 79 -17.83 1.63 0.43
C GLU A 79 -18.87 2.45 -0.31
N THR A 80 -19.49 3.40 0.38
CA THR A 80 -20.37 4.40 -0.24
C THR A 80 -19.86 5.78 0.12
N ASP A 81 -19.71 6.64 -0.88
CA ASP A 81 -19.25 8.02 -0.69
C ASP A 81 -20.42 8.99 -0.43
N GLN A 82 -20.09 10.25 -0.15
CA GLN A 82 -21.07 11.31 0.12
C GLN A 82 -21.82 11.76 -1.13
N LEU A 83 -21.34 11.41 -2.32
CA LEU A 83 -21.94 11.73 -3.62
C LEU A 83 -22.93 10.63 -4.07
N GLY A 84 -23.10 9.58 -3.27
CA GLY A 84 -24.01 8.47 -3.51
C GLY A 84 -23.43 7.37 -4.40
N PHE A 85 -22.13 7.38 -4.68
CA PHE A 85 -21.48 6.27 -5.35
C PHE A 85 -21.22 5.12 -4.37
N SER A 86 -21.44 3.90 -4.82
CA SER A 86 -20.83 2.71 -4.25
C SER A 86 -19.53 2.37 -4.98
N HIS A 87 -18.53 1.98 -4.21
CA HIS A 87 -17.20 1.55 -4.66
C HIS A 87 -16.97 0.13 -4.15
N GLN A 88 -17.13 -0.85 -5.05
CA GLN A 88 -16.87 -2.24 -4.73
C GLN A 88 -15.48 -2.63 -5.24
N LYS A 89 -14.53 -2.80 -4.33
CA LYS A 89 -13.16 -3.23 -4.63
C LYS A 89 -13.09 -4.76 -4.71
N PHE A 90 -12.37 -5.24 -5.70
CA PHE A 90 -12.11 -6.64 -5.98
C PHE A 90 -10.62 -6.91 -6.06
N GLU A 91 -10.24 -8.12 -5.64
CA GLU A 91 -8.90 -8.67 -5.82
C GLU A 91 -8.95 -9.76 -6.88
N GLN A 92 -7.93 -9.80 -7.75
CA GLN A 92 -7.81 -10.84 -8.77
C GLN A 92 -7.22 -12.13 -8.18
N TYR A 93 -7.75 -13.26 -8.64
CA TYR A 93 -7.23 -14.60 -8.37
C TYR A 93 -7.12 -15.40 -9.67
N TYR A 94 -6.07 -16.21 -9.79
CA TYR A 94 -5.86 -17.17 -10.87
C TYR A 94 -5.64 -18.57 -10.27
N LYS A 95 -6.46 -19.54 -10.68
CA LYS A 95 -6.50 -20.90 -10.12
C LYS A 95 -6.56 -20.94 -8.59
N GLY A 96 -7.22 -19.95 -8.00
CA GLY A 96 -7.37 -19.80 -6.55
C GLY A 96 -6.22 -19.09 -5.83
N VAL A 97 -5.13 -18.76 -6.52
CA VAL A 97 -4.00 -17.99 -5.99
C VAL A 97 -4.22 -16.50 -6.23
N LYS A 98 -3.96 -15.67 -5.22
CA LYS A 98 -4.11 -14.22 -5.31
C LYS A 98 -3.07 -13.63 -6.27
N VAL A 99 -3.48 -12.68 -7.09
CA VAL A 99 -2.57 -11.89 -7.91
C VAL A 99 -2.28 -10.58 -7.19
N GLU A 100 -1.03 -10.41 -6.77
CA GLU A 100 -0.57 -9.24 -6.01
C GLU A 100 -0.64 -7.97 -6.88
N HIS A 101 -0.98 -6.85 -6.25
CA HIS A 101 -1.18 -5.53 -6.88
C HIS A 101 -2.35 -5.42 -7.88
N ALA A 102 -2.88 -6.54 -8.38
CA ALA A 102 -4.03 -6.56 -9.27
C ALA A 102 -5.37 -6.42 -8.50
N THR A 103 -5.86 -5.18 -8.41
CA THR A 103 -7.16 -4.87 -7.81
C THR A 103 -7.98 -3.99 -8.72
N TYR A 104 -9.30 -4.22 -8.74
CA TYR A 104 -10.22 -3.47 -9.59
C TYR A 104 -11.42 -2.99 -8.78
N THR A 105 -11.94 -1.81 -9.07
CA THR A 105 -13.06 -1.19 -8.39
C THR A 105 -14.20 -0.96 -9.36
N VAL A 106 -15.39 -1.40 -8.96
CA VAL A 106 -16.66 -1.10 -9.66
C VAL A 106 -17.26 0.13 -9.01
N HIS A 107 -17.42 1.21 -9.77
CA HIS A 107 -18.05 2.45 -9.32
C HIS A 107 -19.48 2.52 -9.85
N ALA A 108 -20.46 2.51 -8.96
CA ALA A 108 -21.87 2.49 -9.31
C ALA A 108 -22.67 3.53 -8.55
N ARG A 109 -23.78 3.99 -9.11
CA ARG A 109 -24.72 4.90 -8.46
C ARG A 109 -26.13 4.62 -8.97
N GLY A 110 -27.12 4.67 -8.08
CA GLY A 110 -28.50 4.34 -8.43
C GLY A 110 -28.68 2.92 -8.99
N GLY A 111 -27.83 1.97 -8.58
CA GLY A 111 -27.87 0.58 -9.06
C GLY A 111 -27.25 0.33 -10.45
N ALA A 112 -26.65 1.35 -11.06
CA ALA A 112 -26.00 1.27 -12.37
C ALA A 112 -24.49 1.54 -12.26
N VAL A 113 -23.69 0.72 -12.94
CA VAL A 113 -22.23 0.87 -13.01
C VAL A 113 -21.88 2.01 -13.96
N GLU A 114 -21.24 3.05 -13.46
CA GLU A 114 -20.81 4.19 -14.26
C GLU A 114 -19.40 3.98 -14.82
N SER A 115 -18.50 3.43 -14.00
CA SER A 115 -17.13 3.15 -14.41
C SER A 115 -16.49 2.01 -13.64
N LEU A 116 -15.41 1.50 -14.19
CA LEU A 116 -14.51 0.54 -13.57
C LEU A 116 -13.12 1.18 -13.56
N SER A 117 -12.37 1.06 -12.47
CA SER A 117 -10.97 1.48 -12.43
C SER A 117 -10.09 0.51 -11.63
N GLY A 118 -8.84 0.35 -12.03
CA GLY A 118 -7.89 -0.48 -11.29
C GLY A 118 -6.80 -1.05 -12.17
N ASP A 119 -6.31 -2.22 -11.76
CA ASP A 119 -5.27 -2.97 -12.43
C ASP A 119 -5.68 -4.44 -12.56
N TYR A 120 -5.37 -5.05 -13.70
CA TYR A 120 -5.71 -6.41 -14.06
C TYR A 120 -4.54 -7.06 -14.77
N GLU A 121 -4.21 -8.28 -14.34
CA GLU A 121 -3.07 -9.02 -14.89
C GLU A 121 -3.55 -10.14 -15.80
N LYS A 122 -3.25 -10.05 -17.09
CA LYS A 122 -3.61 -11.11 -18.03
C LYS A 122 -2.63 -12.28 -17.90
N ILE A 123 -3.09 -13.38 -17.29
CA ILE A 123 -2.26 -14.56 -17.04
C ILE A 123 -2.46 -15.63 -18.11
N ALA A 124 -1.36 -16.05 -18.75
CA ALA A 124 -1.37 -17.12 -19.74
C ALA A 124 -0.54 -18.32 -19.27
N LYS A 125 -1.22 -19.43 -18.95
CA LYS A 125 -0.62 -20.75 -18.66
C LYS A 125 0.46 -20.72 -17.55
N LEU A 126 0.15 -20.12 -16.41
CA LEU A 126 1.02 -20.17 -15.23
C LEU A 126 0.77 -21.47 -14.42
N ASP A 127 1.86 -22.10 -14.00
CA ASP A 127 1.82 -23.17 -12.99
C ASP A 127 1.70 -22.54 -11.60
N VAL A 128 0.77 -23.06 -10.80
CA VAL A 128 0.49 -22.56 -9.45
C VAL A 128 0.87 -23.56 -8.36
N ALA A 129 1.51 -24.67 -8.73
CA ALA A 129 2.07 -25.63 -7.78
C ALA A 129 3.49 -25.19 -7.38
N PRO A 130 3.75 -24.82 -6.12
CA PRO A 130 5.08 -24.36 -5.71
C PRO A 130 6.11 -25.51 -5.78
N GLY A 131 7.26 -25.25 -6.39
CA GLY A 131 8.41 -26.18 -6.39
C GLY A 131 9.26 -26.12 -5.12
N LEU A 132 9.11 -25.05 -4.33
CA LEU A 132 9.79 -24.81 -3.06
C LEU A 132 8.77 -24.64 -1.93
N SER A 133 9.11 -25.16 -0.76
CA SER A 133 8.30 -24.89 0.45
C SER A 133 8.45 -23.43 0.90
N ALA A 134 7.46 -22.95 1.66
CA ALA A 134 7.51 -21.63 2.28
C ALA A 134 8.76 -21.46 3.18
N GLU A 135 9.17 -22.51 3.90
CA GLU A 135 10.36 -22.47 4.77
C GLU A 135 11.66 -22.33 3.96
N ALA A 136 11.77 -23.07 2.86
CA ALA A 136 12.93 -22.95 1.97
C ALA A 136 13.02 -21.56 1.35
N ALA A 137 11.88 -21.01 0.89
CA ALA A 137 11.79 -19.67 0.33
C ALA A 137 12.08 -18.57 1.38
N LEU A 138 11.54 -18.72 2.60
CA LEU A 138 11.84 -17.82 3.72
C LEU A 138 13.34 -17.81 4.03
N GLY A 139 14.00 -18.97 4.00
CA GLY A 139 15.46 -19.07 4.14
C GLY A 139 16.21 -18.23 3.10
N ARG A 140 15.74 -18.19 1.84
CA ARG A 140 16.31 -17.34 0.78
C ARG A 140 16.11 -15.85 1.08
N ALA A 141 14.90 -15.45 1.48
CA ALA A 141 14.60 -14.07 1.81
C ALA A 141 15.43 -13.56 3.02
N LEU A 142 15.53 -14.37 4.08
CA LEU A 142 16.34 -14.02 5.26
C LEU A 142 17.83 -13.90 4.95
N ALA A 143 18.36 -14.73 4.05
CA ALA A 143 19.74 -14.63 3.58
C ALA A 143 19.99 -13.31 2.83
N VAL A 144 19.03 -12.84 2.03
CA VAL A 144 19.09 -11.54 1.36
C VAL A 144 19.00 -10.37 2.34
N VAL A 145 18.14 -10.48 3.35
CA VAL A 145 17.99 -9.43 4.39
C VAL A 145 19.26 -9.31 5.24
N GLY A 146 19.84 -10.44 5.65
CA GLY A 146 21.12 -10.46 6.37
C GLY A 146 21.10 -9.74 7.73
N ALA A 147 19.93 -9.61 8.37
CA ALA A 147 19.83 -8.91 9.65
C ALA A 147 20.41 -9.73 10.80
N LYS A 148 20.97 -9.03 11.79
CA LYS A 148 21.53 -9.61 13.02
C LYS A 148 20.45 -10.07 13.98
N LYS A 149 19.34 -9.32 14.04
CA LYS A 149 18.19 -9.59 14.89
C LYS A 149 16.91 -9.15 14.20
N TYR A 150 15.90 -10.00 14.31
CA TYR A 150 14.56 -9.78 13.78
C TYR A 150 13.55 -9.59 14.91
N MET A 151 12.43 -8.91 14.61
CA MET A 151 11.42 -8.57 15.62
C MET A 151 10.83 -9.81 16.31
N TRP A 152 10.58 -10.89 15.56
CA TRP A 152 10.04 -12.14 16.14
C TRP A 152 11.02 -12.90 17.02
N GLN A 153 12.30 -12.49 17.05
CA GLN A 153 13.31 -13.07 17.94
C GLN A 153 13.34 -12.36 19.29
N ASP A 154 12.65 -11.23 19.44
CA ASP A 154 12.54 -10.50 20.70
C ASP A 154 11.20 -10.83 21.40
N ALA A 155 11.29 -11.52 22.54
CA ALA A 155 10.10 -11.95 23.28
C ALA A 155 9.29 -10.77 23.83
N ALA A 156 9.92 -9.64 24.13
CA ALA A 156 9.21 -8.44 24.60
C ALA A 156 8.40 -7.81 23.47
N GLU A 157 8.97 -7.75 22.26
CA GLU A 157 8.27 -7.23 21.07
C GLU A 157 7.08 -8.13 20.68
N GLU A 158 7.26 -9.45 20.70
CA GLU A 158 6.19 -10.42 20.48
C GLU A 158 5.05 -10.30 21.51
N ALA A 159 5.39 -10.08 22.79
CA ALA A 159 4.39 -9.85 23.83
C ALA A 159 3.66 -8.52 23.63
N GLY A 160 4.39 -7.47 23.24
CA GLY A 160 3.85 -6.15 22.92
C GLY A 160 2.84 -6.20 21.77
N LEU A 161 3.17 -6.89 20.68
CA LEU A 161 2.29 -7.06 19.52
C LEU A 161 0.97 -7.75 19.90
N LYS A 162 1.04 -8.85 20.66
CA LYS A 162 -0.15 -9.59 21.10
C LYS A 162 -1.07 -8.74 21.96
N ALA A 163 -0.49 -7.91 22.83
CA ALA A 163 -1.26 -6.98 23.66
C ALA A 163 -1.89 -5.86 22.82
N SER A 164 -1.14 -5.25 21.89
CA SER A 164 -1.63 -4.12 21.08
C SER A 164 -2.73 -4.53 20.09
N GLU A 165 -2.62 -5.72 19.49
CA GLU A 165 -3.64 -6.24 18.57
C GLU A 165 -4.79 -6.96 19.27
N ASN A 166 -4.70 -7.11 20.61
CA ASN A 166 -5.62 -7.95 21.39
C ASN A 166 -5.77 -9.36 20.78
N ASN A 167 -4.66 -9.94 20.33
CA ASN A 167 -4.62 -11.20 19.60
C ASN A 167 -3.46 -12.07 20.08
N ALA A 168 -3.78 -13.13 20.83
CA ALA A 168 -2.77 -14.05 21.38
C ALA A 168 -1.96 -14.81 20.31
N LYS A 169 -2.45 -14.87 19.06
CA LYS A 169 -1.77 -15.52 17.94
C LYS A 169 -0.97 -14.55 17.07
N ALA A 170 -1.00 -13.25 17.35
CA ALA A 170 -0.20 -12.27 16.62
C ALA A 170 1.29 -12.59 16.80
N SER A 171 2.06 -12.45 15.72
CA SER A 171 3.50 -12.67 15.72
C SER A 171 4.14 -11.89 14.58
N TYR A 172 5.35 -11.41 14.81
CA TYR A 172 6.19 -10.85 13.75
C TYR A 172 6.85 -11.94 12.89
N ARG A 173 6.69 -13.22 13.23
CA ARG A 173 7.30 -14.32 12.49
C ARG A 173 6.69 -14.35 11.09
N PRO A 174 7.51 -14.22 10.03
CA PRO A 174 6.99 -14.18 8.67
C PRO A 174 6.25 -15.48 8.35
N GLN A 175 5.03 -15.34 7.85
CA GLN A 175 4.24 -16.44 7.30
C GLN A 175 4.31 -16.37 5.78
N GLY A 176 4.45 -17.51 5.12
CA GLY A 176 4.44 -17.58 3.66
C GLY A 176 3.02 -17.54 3.12
N GLU A 177 2.73 -16.53 2.31
CA GLU A 177 1.52 -16.48 1.48
C GLU A 177 1.90 -16.77 0.03
N LEU A 178 1.23 -17.73 -0.61
CA LEU A 178 1.47 -18.02 -2.03
C LEU A 178 0.67 -17.03 -2.88
N VAL A 179 1.37 -16.28 -3.73
CA VAL A 179 0.80 -15.23 -4.59
C VAL A 179 1.37 -15.32 -6.00
N ILE A 180 0.74 -14.64 -6.95
CA ILE A 180 1.28 -14.38 -8.28
C ILE A 180 1.67 -12.91 -8.33
N VAL A 181 2.88 -12.60 -8.81
CA VAL A 181 3.39 -11.21 -8.87
C VAL A 181 4.30 -11.05 -10.08
N ARG A 182 4.49 -9.82 -10.56
CA ARG A 182 5.49 -9.53 -11.60
C ARG A 182 6.91 -9.72 -11.07
N ASP A 183 7.77 -10.31 -11.88
CA ASP A 183 9.21 -10.34 -11.64
C ASP A 183 9.82 -8.96 -11.91
N GLY A 184 9.86 -8.14 -10.86
CA GLY A 184 10.35 -6.76 -10.90
C GLY A 184 11.85 -6.63 -11.20
N ARG A 185 12.62 -7.73 -11.22
CA ARG A 185 14.02 -7.73 -11.68
C ARG A 185 14.12 -7.56 -13.18
N ARG A 186 13.08 -7.92 -13.92
CA ARG A 186 12.99 -7.77 -15.38
C ARG A 186 12.47 -6.39 -15.73
N ASP A 187 11.30 -6.06 -15.19
CA ASP A 187 10.65 -4.76 -15.31
C ASP A 187 9.54 -4.67 -14.27
N ALA A 188 9.34 -3.48 -13.67
CA ALA A 188 8.38 -3.30 -12.59
C ALA A 188 6.91 -3.33 -13.08
N GLU A 189 6.64 -2.87 -14.30
CA GLU A 189 5.28 -2.71 -14.84
C GLU A 189 4.91 -3.78 -15.87
N THR A 190 5.91 -4.36 -16.55
CA THR A 190 5.72 -5.30 -17.66
C THR A 190 6.49 -6.60 -17.50
N GLY A 191 7.14 -6.80 -16.34
CA GLY A 191 7.84 -8.04 -16.01
C GLY A 191 6.91 -9.27 -16.07
N PRO A 192 7.48 -10.47 -16.35
CA PRO A 192 6.68 -11.69 -16.42
C PRO A 192 6.05 -12.00 -15.06
N LEU A 193 4.84 -12.54 -15.08
CA LEU A 193 4.16 -13.01 -13.87
C LEU A 193 4.74 -14.36 -13.43
N VAL A 194 5.05 -14.47 -12.15
CA VAL A 194 5.60 -15.68 -11.53
C VAL A 194 4.81 -16.03 -10.28
N LEU A 195 4.79 -17.33 -9.95
CA LEU A 195 4.31 -17.80 -8.64
C LEU A 195 5.39 -17.48 -7.60
N ALA A 196 5.02 -16.85 -6.49
CA ALA A 196 5.95 -16.45 -5.44
C ALA A 196 5.40 -16.67 -4.04
N TRP A 197 6.30 -16.92 -3.08
CA TRP A 197 6.02 -16.80 -1.66
C TRP A 197 6.24 -15.36 -1.21
N LYS A 198 5.22 -14.75 -0.63
CA LYS A 198 5.25 -13.43 0.00
C LYS A 198 5.52 -13.56 1.51
N PHE A 199 6.41 -12.72 2.03
CA PHE A 199 6.75 -12.63 3.45
C PHE A 199 6.81 -11.18 3.90
N ASP A 200 6.18 -10.84 5.03
CA ASP A 200 6.48 -9.61 5.78
C ASP A 200 7.68 -9.87 6.68
N ILE A 201 8.84 -9.26 6.36
CA ILE A 201 10.06 -9.44 7.13
C ILE A 201 10.41 -8.15 7.85
N TYR A 202 10.36 -8.19 9.18
CA TYR A 202 10.71 -7.06 10.05
C TYR A 202 12.02 -7.33 10.81
N ALA A 203 13.10 -6.70 10.34
CA ALA A 203 14.39 -6.68 11.00
C ALA A 203 14.47 -5.59 12.08
N GLN A 204 15.01 -5.95 13.25
CA GLN A 204 15.27 -5.03 14.36
C GLN A 204 16.67 -4.40 14.23
N SER A 205 17.65 -5.14 13.70
CA SER A 205 19.03 -4.65 13.56
C SER A 205 19.75 -5.23 12.32
N PRO A 206 20.12 -4.40 11.33
CA PRO A 206 19.65 -3.02 11.14
C PRO A 206 18.13 -2.97 10.96
N VAL A 207 17.50 -1.86 11.37
CA VAL A 207 16.04 -1.72 11.26
C VAL A 207 15.62 -1.69 9.79
N SER A 208 14.69 -2.56 9.41
CA SER A 208 14.04 -2.53 8.10
C SER A 208 12.77 -3.38 8.11
N ARG A 209 11.79 -3.04 7.28
CA ARG A 209 10.61 -3.88 7.06
C ARG A 209 10.18 -3.79 5.62
N ALA A 210 9.96 -4.94 5.01
CA ALA A 210 9.55 -5.05 3.63
C ALA A 210 8.74 -6.32 3.39
N TYR A 211 7.86 -6.27 2.40
CA TYR A 211 7.36 -7.48 1.76
C TYR A 211 8.44 -8.02 0.81
N PHE A 212 8.81 -9.27 1.00
CA PHE A 212 9.70 -10.01 0.11
C PHE A 212 8.90 -11.05 -0.67
N TYR A 213 9.11 -11.07 -1.98
CA TYR A 213 8.50 -12.03 -2.88
C TYR A 213 9.58 -12.93 -3.45
N VAL A 214 9.51 -14.22 -3.15
CA VAL A 214 10.48 -15.23 -3.55
C VAL A 214 9.82 -16.15 -4.56
N ASP A 215 10.36 -16.25 -5.77
CA ASP A 215 9.85 -17.16 -6.79
C ASP A 215 9.75 -18.59 -6.23
N ALA A 216 8.55 -19.16 -6.34
CA ALA A 216 8.18 -20.41 -5.70
C ALA A 216 8.78 -21.65 -6.37
N HIS A 217 9.50 -21.51 -7.49
CA HIS A 217 10.19 -22.59 -8.18
C HIS A 217 11.71 -22.46 -8.11
N THR A 218 12.23 -21.24 -8.26
CA THR A 218 13.67 -20.96 -8.36
C THR A 218 14.28 -20.50 -7.03
N GLY A 219 13.48 -19.88 -6.16
CA GLY A 219 13.93 -19.34 -4.88
C GLY A 219 14.60 -17.97 -4.99
N GLU A 220 14.53 -17.33 -6.15
CA GLU A 220 15.06 -15.98 -6.35
C GLU A 220 14.12 -14.93 -5.76
N VAL A 221 14.66 -13.87 -5.15
CA VAL A 221 13.85 -12.73 -4.69
C VAL A 221 13.49 -11.88 -5.91
N VAL A 222 12.23 -11.98 -6.35
CA VAL A 222 11.72 -11.33 -7.56
C VAL A 222 11.21 -9.92 -7.34
N LEU A 223 10.82 -9.61 -6.09
CA LEU A 223 10.39 -8.28 -5.69
C LEU A 223 10.66 -8.04 -4.21
N ARG A 224 10.97 -6.79 -3.88
CA ARG A 224 11.07 -6.28 -2.51
C ARG A 224 10.31 -4.96 -2.44
N ASP A 225 9.29 -4.88 -1.60
CA ASP A 225 8.55 -3.64 -1.33
C ASP A 225 8.80 -3.16 0.10
N ALA A 226 9.47 -2.02 0.26
CA ALA A 226 9.77 -1.45 1.56
C ALA A 226 8.54 -0.76 2.17
N ILE A 227 8.12 -1.26 3.34
CA ILE A 227 6.89 -0.83 4.04
C ILE A 227 7.16 -0.08 5.33
N ILE A 228 8.40 0.01 5.80
CA ILE A 228 8.81 1.16 6.62
C ILE A 228 9.08 2.31 5.66
N LYS A 229 8.17 3.28 5.64
CA LYS A 229 8.43 4.58 5.03
C LYS A 229 9.32 5.36 6.00
N HIS A 230 10.64 5.26 5.81
CA HIS A 230 11.55 6.19 6.44
C HIS A 230 11.27 7.55 5.85
N ALA A 231 10.98 8.50 6.71
CA ALA A 231 10.97 9.87 6.33
C ALA A 231 12.45 10.31 6.28
N THR A 232 12.86 10.80 5.12
CA THR A 232 14.27 10.97 4.75
C THR A 232 14.78 12.22 5.44
N PRO A 233 15.94 12.17 6.12
CA PRO A 233 16.58 13.37 6.64
C PRO A 233 16.75 14.39 5.51
N ALA A 234 16.24 15.60 5.73
CA ALA A 234 16.38 16.73 4.84
C ALA A 234 17.11 17.86 5.55
N THR A 235 17.59 18.84 4.80
CA THR A 235 18.13 20.08 5.36
C THR A 235 17.28 21.23 4.87
N ALA A 236 16.61 21.91 5.80
CA ALA A 236 15.79 23.07 5.53
C ALA A 236 16.62 24.35 5.55
N THR A 237 16.18 25.36 4.81
CA THR A 237 16.54 26.75 5.08
C THR A 237 15.38 27.39 5.85
N PHE A 238 15.65 28.04 6.98
CA PHE A 238 14.60 28.58 7.84
C PHE A 238 14.91 30.00 8.29
N ALA A 239 14.06 30.96 7.95
CA ALA A 239 14.13 32.34 8.44
C ALA A 239 13.53 32.44 9.85
N THR A 240 14.34 32.23 10.87
CA THR A 240 13.90 32.24 12.28
C THR A 240 13.54 33.65 12.75
N ALA A 241 12.85 33.77 13.89
CA ALA A 241 12.47 35.07 14.44
C ALA A 241 13.67 35.84 15.04
N TYR A 242 14.62 35.13 15.67
CA TYR A 242 15.69 35.77 16.45
C TYR A 242 17.10 35.34 16.05
N SER A 243 17.26 34.18 15.43
CA SER A 243 18.57 33.60 15.11
C SER A 243 19.02 33.86 13.66
N GLY A 244 18.26 34.65 12.89
CA GLY A 244 18.45 34.86 11.45
C GLY A 244 18.10 33.62 10.62
N THR A 245 18.54 33.57 9.36
CA THR A 245 18.34 32.37 8.52
C THR A 245 19.29 31.25 8.92
N ARG A 246 18.74 30.06 9.21
CA ARG A 246 19.47 28.88 9.68
C ARG A 246 19.19 27.66 8.81
N ALA A 247 20.19 26.79 8.72
CA ALA A 247 20.02 25.46 8.18
C ALA A 247 19.60 24.51 9.30
N LEU A 248 18.50 23.78 9.12
CA LEU A 248 17.95 22.85 10.12
C LEU A 248 17.87 21.45 9.54
N ALA A 249 18.15 20.41 10.34
CA ALA A 249 17.77 19.07 9.92
C ALA A 249 16.25 18.93 10.08
N THR A 250 15.58 18.45 9.04
CA THR A 250 14.14 18.19 9.00
C THR A 250 13.90 16.80 8.41
N GLU A 251 12.64 16.45 8.22
CA GLU A 251 12.25 15.14 7.75
C GLU A 251 11.13 15.28 6.69
N THR A 252 11.20 14.50 5.62
CA THR A 252 10.18 14.49 4.56
C THR A 252 8.91 13.78 5.02
N VAL A 253 7.75 14.40 4.93
CA VAL A 253 6.45 13.78 5.20
C VAL A 253 5.61 13.73 3.91
N SER A 254 4.56 12.91 3.87
CA SER A 254 3.61 12.95 2.75
C SER A 254 3.01 14.36 2.63
N GLY A 255 3.33 15.06 1.54
CA GLY A 255 2.85 16.42 1.29
C GLY A 255 3.79 17.55 1.74
N GLY A 256 5.03 17.26 2.14
CA GLY A 256 6.01 18.30 2.45
C GLY A 256 7.12 17.87 3.39
N TYR A 257 7.52 18.79 4.26
CA TYR A 257 8.57 18.63 5.25
C TYR A 257 8.07 19.12 6.60
N HIS A 258 8.48 18.46 7.67
CA HIS A 258 8.14 18.91 9.04
C HIS A 258 9.38 19.07 9.90
N LEU A 259 9.24 19.81 11.00
CA LEU A 259 10.31 20.07 11.97
C LEU A 259 10.55 18.87 12.90
N LYS A 260 10.88 17.73 12.31
CA LYS A 260 11.32 16.52 13.00
C LYS A 260 12.61 16.00 12.38
N GLU A 261 13.45 15.39 13.18
CA GLU A 261 14.67 14.74 12.72
C GLU A 261 15.07 13.62 13.67
N TYR A 262 15.77 12.62 13.15
CA TYR A 262 16.22 11.44 13.91
C TYR A 262 17.72 11.18 13.75
N THR A 263 18.49 12.20 13.39
CA THR A 263 19.95 12.16 13.31
C THR A 263 20.61 12.42 14.67
N ARG A 264 19.90 13.06 15.61
CA ARG A 264 20.33 13.32 16.99
C ARG A 264 19.53 12.51 18.00
N GLY A 265 20.21 11.62 18.73
CA GLY A 265 19.60 10.79 19.77
C GLY A 265 18.40 9.98 19.23
N LEU A 266 17.30 9.97 19.99
CA LEU A 266 16.01 9.42 19.57
C LEU A 266 15.14 10.45 18.80
N GLY A 267 15.69 11.62 18.50
CA GLY A 267 15.10 12.64 17.65
C GLY A 267 14.86 13.99 18.34
N ILE A 268 14.68 15.01 17.51
CA ILE A 268 14.25 16.35 17.90
C ILE A 268 12.98 16.67 17.12
N GLU A 269 11.92 17.04 17.81
CA GLU A 269 10.60 17.29 17.23
C GLU A 269 10.04 18.60 17.74
N THR A 270 9.54 19.45 16.84
CA THR A 270 8.94 20.75 17.18
C THR A 270 7.51 20.83 16.64
N TYR A 271 6.56 21.16 17.51
CA TYR A 271 5.13 21.09 17.23
C TYR A 271 4.43 22.45 17.36
N ASN A 272 3.33 22.61 16.64
CA ASN A 272 2.42 23.74 16.74
C ASN A 272 1.28 23.42 17.72
N CYS A 273 1.30 24.06 18.90
CA CYS A 273 0.20 23.95 19.87
C CYS A 273 -1.04 24.79 19.53
N LYS A 274 -1.05 25.51 18.39
CA LYS A 274 -2.15 26.36 17.89
C LYS A 274 -2.65 27.37 18.92
N LYS A 275 -1.72 27.99 19.67
CA LYS A 275 -1.98 28.91 20.80
C LYS A 275 -2.77 28.28 21.97
N GLY A 276 -2.90 26.95 22.00
CA GLY A 276 -3.44 26.18 23.10
C GLY A 276 -2.37 25.73 24.10
N ASN A 277 -2.80 25.03 25.15
CA ASN A 277 -1.94 24.49 26.21
C ASN A 277 -1.96 22.94 26.30
N SER A 278 -2.54 22.28 25.29
CA SER A 278 -2.63 20.83 25.21
C SER A 278 -1.54 20.27 24.30
N TYR A 279 -0.50 19.67 24.90
CA TYR A 279 0.58 19.05 24.16
C TYR A 279 0.14 17.81 23.36
N THR A 280 -0.93 17.13 23.79
CA THR A 280 -1.48 15.98 23.06
C THR A 280 -2.31 16.37 21.84
N ALA A 281 -2.74 17.62 21.75
CA ALA A 281 -3.46 18.17 20.60
C ALA A 281 -2.57 19.00 19.64
N ALA A 282 -1.27 19.09 19.94
CA ALA A 282 -0.32 19.78 19.08
C ALA A 282 -0.20 19.06 17.72
N THR A 283 -0.01 19.83 16.66
CA THR A 283 0.13 19.30 15.30
C THR A 283 1.50 19.66 14.72
N ASP A 284 1.87 19.06 13.61
CA ASP A 284 3.14 19.37 12.95
C ASP A 284 3.10 20.76 12.29
N PHE A 285 4.24 21.44 12.29
CA PHE A 285 4.53 22.44 11.28
C PHE A 285 4.89 21.71 9.99
N VAL A 286 4.21 22.03 8.88
CA VAL A 286 4.48 21.43 7.57
C VAL A 286 4.74 22.53 6.56
N ASP A 287 5.75 22.34 5.75
CA ASP A 287 6.13 23.19 4.63
C ASP A 287 6.24 22.39 3.34
N ALA A 288 6.02 23.01 2.19
CA ALA A 288 5.92 22.31 0.91
C ALA A 288 7.28 21.97 0.28
N ASP A 289 8.28 22.84 0.41
CA ASP A 289 9.54 22.77 -0.35
C ASP A 289 10.82 22.79 0.51
N ASN A 290 10.65 22.91 1.82
CA ASN A 290 11.68 22.98 2.86
C ASN A 290 12.48 24.31 2.88
N ASP A 291 11.96 25.37 2.25
CA ASP A 291 12.46 26.74 2.38
C ASP A 291 11.48 27.60 3.16
N TRP A 292 11.64 27.62 4.49
CA TRP A 292 10.71 28.25 5.42
C TRP A 292 11.01 29.76 5.51
N THR A 293 10.44 30.53 4.59
CA THR A 293 10.78 31.95 4.45
C THR A 293 10.08 32.84 5.48
N ALA A 294 10.63 34.05 5.67
CA ALA A 294 9.99 35.06 6.52
C ALA A 294 8.63 35.49 5.96
N ALA A 295 8.43 35.45 4.64
CA ALA A 295 7.17 35.82 4.01
C ALA A 295 6.03 34.85 4.39
N GLU A 296 6.36 33.59 4.67
CA GLU A 296 5.40 32.54 5.01
C GLU A 296 5.18 32.42 6.52
N TYR A 297 6.28 32.43 7.29
CA TYR A 297 6.25 32.04 8.70
C TYR A 297 6.38 33.22 9.68
N ASN A 298 6.84 34.40 9.26
CA ASN A 298 6.73 35.62 10.08
C ASN A 298 5.32 36.23 9.93
N ASN A 299 4.33 35.48 10.39
CA ASN A 299 2.92 35.77 10.21
C ASN A 299 2.28 36.18 11.55
N ALA A 300 0.96 36.45 11.55
CA ALA A 300 0.22 36.86 12.76
C ALA A 300 0.19 35.81 13.89
N ASN A 301 0.62 34.58 13.62
CA ASN A 301 0.76 33.50 14.60
C ASN A 301 2.19 33.36 15.14
N TYR A 302 3.16 34.09 14.58
CA TYR A 302 4.58 34.00 14.95
C TYR A 302 5.16 32.59 14.75
N ASP A 303 4.75 31.91 13.68
CA ASP A 303 5.15 30.53 13.41
C ASP A 303 6.67 30.39 13.17
N ASN A 304 7.36 31.46 12.75
CA ASN A 304 8.81 31.51 12.60
C ASN A 304 9.62 31.26 13.89
N VAL A 305 9.00 31.39 15.07
CA VAL A 305 9.62 31.03 16.37
C VAL A 305 9.85 29.53 16.47
N ALA A 306 9.11 28.70 15.73
CA ALA A 306 9.35 27.26 15.67
C ALA A 306 10.76 26.94 15.15
N GLY A 307 11.28 27.74 14.22
CA GLY A 307 12.65 27.62 13.72
C GLY A 307 13.69 27.87 14.81
N ASP A 308 13.50 28.87 15.67
CA ASP A 308 14.39 29.13 16.81
C ASP A 308 14.37 27.98 17.82
N ALA A 309 13.19 27.44 18.13
CA ALA A 309 13.06 26.30 19.04
C ALA A 309 13.77 25.05 18.49
N HIS A 310 13.51 24.72 17.22
CA HIS A 310 14.09 23.54 16.58
C HIS A 310 15.62 23.68 16.45
N PHE A 311 16.09 24.82 15.95
CA PHE A 311 17.52 25.14 15.86
C PHE A 311 18.20 25.09 17.23
N GLY A 312 17.59 25.72 18.23
CA GLY A 312 18.12 25.77 19.59
C GLY A 312 18.28 24.39 20.19
N ALA A 313 17.30 23.50 19.98
CA ALA A 313 17.39 22.11 20.43
C ALA A 313 18.52 21.35 19.72
N GLN A 314 18.67 21.49 18.41
CA GLN A 314 19.76 20.89 17.63
C GLN A 314 21.13 21.35 18.11
N ALA A 315 21.32 22.67 18.18
CA ALA A 315 22.58 23.26 18.63
C ALA A 315 22.92 22.89 20.08
N THR A 316 21.92 22.83 20.95
CA THR A 316 22.11 22.43 22.35
C THR A 316 22.52 20.97 22.44
N TYR A 317 21.82 20.08 21.74
CA TYR A 317 22.18 18.66 21.70
C TYR A 317 23.62 18.49 21.22
N ASP A 318 23.99 19.15 20.12
CA ASP A 318 25.34 19.07 19.53
C ASP A 318 26.41 19.57 20.49
N TYR A 319 26.19 20.71 21.15
CA TYR A 319 27.10 21.24 22.14
C TYR A 319 27.33 20.24 23.28
N TRP A 320 26.27 19.72 23.90
CA TRP A 320 26.41 18.80 25.02
C TRP A 320 27.05 17.47 24.62
N LYS A 321 26.74 16.99 23.42
CA LYS A 321 27.35 15.77 22.88
C LYS A 321 28.83 15.97 22.59
N ALA A 322 29.21 17.08 21.96
CA ALA A 322 30.58 17.32 21.55
C ALA A 322 31.50 17.76 22.70
N VAL A 323 31.02 18.65 23.58
CA VAL A 323 31.85 19.26 24.65
C VAL A 323 31.86 18.42 25.92
N HIS A 324 30.73 17.80 26.26
CA HIS A 324 30.54 17.11 27.54
C HIS A 324 30.35 15.59 27.38
N ALA A 325 30.46 15.07 26.16
CA ALA A 325 30.15 13.68 25.82
C ALA A 325 28.75 13.22 26.25
N ARG A 326 27.83 14.15 26.53
CA ARG A 326 26.51 13.86 27.08
C ARG A 326 25.49 13.63 25.96
N ASN A 327 24.88 12.45 25.91
CA ASN A 327 23.91 12.10 24.88
C ASN A 327 22.49 12.54 25.27
N SER A 328 22.05 13.73 24.83
CA SER A 328 20.79 14.36 25.26
C SER A 328 20.75 14.72 26.76
N TYR A 329 19.60 15.18 27.25
CA TYR A 329 19.43 15.66 28.62
C TYR A 329 19.53 14.53 29.67
N ASP A 330 19.21 13.29 29.29
CA ASP A 330 19.24 12.10 30.15
C ASP A 330 20.54 11.28 30.02
N ASN A 331 21.46 11.73 29.15
CA ASN A 331 22.66 10.99 28.76
C ASN A 331 22.40 9.62 28.09
N ALA A 332 21.17 9.33 27.68
CA ALA A 332 20.78 8.10 26.98
C ALA A 332 20.13 8.37 25.62
N GLY A 333 20.19 9.62 25.14
CA GLY A 333 19.70 10.01 23.83
C GLY A 333 18.21 10.34 23.82
N ALA A 334 17.61 10.70 24.96
CA ALA A 334 16.18 11.05 25.01
C ALA A 334 15.78 12.02 23.91
N LYS A 335 14.58 11.77 23.39
CA LYS A 335 13.92 12.61 22.40
C LYS A 335 13.61 13.99 22.99
N ILE A 336 13.94 15.05 22.27
CA ILE A 336 13.62 16.44 22.65
C ILE A 336 12.35 16.84 21.90
N LYS A 337 11.32 17.24 22.64
CA LYS A 337 10.05 17.74 22.07
C LYS A 337 9.86 19.20 22.47
N SER A 338 9.52 20.05 21.52
CA SER A 338 9.30 21.49 21.72
C SER A 338 7.93 21.92 21.22
#